data_AF-A0A958AHD5-F1
#
_entry.id   AF-A0A958AHD5-F1
#
_cell.length_a   1.000
_cell.length_b   1.000
_cell.length_c   1.000
_cell.angle_alpha   90.00
_cell.angle_beta   90.00
_cell.angle_gamma   90.00
#
_symmetry.space_group_name_H-M   'P 1'
#
loop_
_entity.id
_entity.type
_entity.pdbx_description
1 polymer ?
#
loop_
_entity_poly.entity_id
_entity_poly.type
_entity_poly.pdbx_seq_one_letter_code
_entity_poly.pdbx_strand_id
1 'polypeptide(L)'
;MAGSTITVPITVRNAGSLTWRWGGGNPFRLGYHFYRNRRRLTLPNDQSLRTDIPQDVPPDGTVTIHARIALPAEAGNYTLELDLVQEGVTWFKQQHSPVLTRWLTVEAAPRGEAVGEGETVEEALLPVPLFLDISNRLPRKAIYARRSMSQVQHIVISHTGANPHVGLDRIARTHARHGYPGIVYQFVVARDGQVFRTSQLEEVAQPDQIWSEQGVNIALLGNFSTEAPPVAQLDATGRLCAWLAHNLGLRPESIIG
;
A
#
# COMPACT_ATOMS: atom_id res chain seq x y z
N MET A 1 -14.97 -2.84 2.54
CA MET A 1 -15.53 -1.68 1.79
C MET A 1 -15.61 -0.47 2.71
N ALA A 2 -15.61 0.73 2.14
CA ALA A 2 -15.77 1.96 2.90
C ALA A 2 -17.07 1.94 3.71
N GLY A 3 -17.00 2.35 4.97
CA GLY A 3 -18.14 2.32 5.91
C GLY A 3 -18.56 0.91 6.38
N SER A 4 -17.94 -0.17 5.90
CA SER A 4 -18.23 -1.53 6.38
C SER A 4 -17.47 -1.86 7.68
N THR A 5 -17.97 -2.82 8.45
CA THR A 5 -17.23 -3.38 9.61
C THR A 5 -16.63 -4.72 9.24
N ILE A 6 -15.33 -4.90 9.54
CA ILE A 6 -14.62 -6.18 9.38
C ILE A 6 -14.33 -6.80 10.74
N THR A 7 -14.19 -8.13 10.77
CA THR A 7 -13.77 -8.89 11.95
C THR A 7 -12.44 -9.56 11.68
N VAL A 8 -11.42 -9.31 12.51
CA VAL A 8 -10.06 -9.85 12.34
C VAL A 8 -9.61 -10.53 13.63
N PRO A 9 -9.08 -11.77 13.59
CA PRO A 9 -8.52 -12.42 14.77
C PRO A 9 -7.16 -11.80 15.13
N ILE A 10 -7.03 -11.31 16.36
CA ILE A 10 -5.80 -10.70 16.89
C ILE A 10 -5.40 -11.43 18.17
N THR A 11 -4.22 -12.04 18.16
CA THR A 11 -3.66 -12.66 19.36
C THR A 11 -2.79 -11.66 20.12
N VAL A 12 -3.07 -11.50 21.42
CA VAL A 12 -2.33 -10.61 22.33
C VAL A 12 -1.88 -11.39 23.57
N ARG A 13 -0.70 -11.03 24.10
CA ARG A 13 -0.15 -11.59 25.34
C ARG A 13 -0.05 -10.52 26.41
N ASN A 14 -0.47 -10.82 27.63
CA ASN A 14 -0.30 -9.96 28.79
C ASN A 14 1.12 -10.09 29.34
N ALA A 15 2.00 -9.18 28.94
CA ALA A 15 3.38 -9.10 29.45
C ALA A 15 3.49 -8.27 30.75
N GLY A 16 2.38 -7.79 31.30
CA GLY A 16 2.34 -6.98 32.51
C GLY A 16 2.05 -7.78 33.78
N SER A 17 1.97 -7.09 34.91
CA SER A 17 1.70 -7.67 36.23
C SER A 17 0.22 -7.65 36.64
N LEU A 18 -0.63 -6.93 35.89
CA LEU A 18 -2.05 -6.77 36.20
C LEU A 18 -2.90 -7.67 35.30
N THR A 19 -3.84 -8.41 35.89
CA THR A 19 -4.85 -9.18 35.14
C THR A 19 -5.76 -8.24 34.35
N TRP A 20 -5.84 -8.44 33.04
CA TRP A 20 -6.80 -7.72 32.20
C TRP A 20 -8.19 -8.29 32.45
N ARG A 21 -9.06 -7.51 33.08
CA ARG A 21 -10.44 -7.92 33.37
C ARG A 21 -11.34 -7.67 32.18
N TRP A 22 -12.12 -8.67 31.77
CA TRP A 22 -13.04 -8.56 30.63
C TRP A 22 -14.27 -7.70 30.94
N GLY A 23 -14.66 -7.62 32.22
CA GLY A 23 -15.81 -6.86 32.70
C GLY A 23 -15.51 -5.96 33.90
N GLY A 24 -16.55 -5.38 34.50
CA GLY A 24 -16.45 -4.46 35.64
C GLY A 24 -16.52 -2.98 35.23
N GLY A 25 -16.16 -2.07 36.14
CA GLY A 25 -16.25 -0.62 35.92
C GLY A 25 -15.24 -0.07 34.91
N ASN A 26 -14.07 -0.71 34.77
CA ASN A 26 -12.99 -0.31 33.85
C ASN A 26 -12.47 -1.53 33.07
N PRO A 27 -13.29 -2.10 32.17
CA PRO A 27 -12.92 -3.30 31.42
C PRO A 27 -11.75 -3.02 30.46
N PHE A 28 -11.00 -4.06 30.15
CA PHE A 28 -9.96 -4.02 29.13
C PHE A 28 -10.55 -4.37 27.77
N ARG A 29 -10.28 -3.52 26.77
CA ARG A 29 -10.81 -3.65 25.42
C ARG A 29 -9.73 -3.41 24.39
N LEU A 30 -9.94 -3.94 23.19
CA LEU A 30 -9.15 -3.57 22.02
C LEU A 30 -9.82 -2.43 21.27
N GLY A 31 -9.07 -1.36 21.04
CA GLY A 31 -9.48 -0.24 20.20
C GLY A 31 -8.57 -0.08 18.99
N TYR A 32 -8.91 0.88 18.15
CA TYR A 32 -8.10 1.23 17.00
C TYR A 32 -8.18 2.71 16.65
N HIS A 33 -7.16 3.16 15.94
CA HIS A 33 -7.08 4.47 15.30
C HIS A 33 -6.64 4.32 13.86
N PHE A 34 -7.26 5.10 12.97
CA PHE A 34 -6.79 5.23 11.61
C PHE A 34 -5.93 6.48 11.46
N TYR A 35 -4.91 6.37 10.61
CA TYR A 35 -4.09 7.48 10.18
C TYR A 35 -4.09 7.55 8.66
N ARG A 36 -4.20 8.76 8.13
CA ARG A 36 -4.03 9.06 6.70
C ARG A 36 -3.00 10.18 6.59
N ASN A 37 -1.97 10.01 5.77
CA ASN A 37 -0.89 10.99 5.61
C ASN A 37 -0.27 11.43 6.96
N ARG A 38 -0.01 10.45 7.84
CA ARG A 38 0.50 10.64 9.22
C ARG A 38 -0.41 11.46 10.16
N ARG A 39 -1.60 11.85 9.72
CA ARG A 39 -2.61 12.52 10.54
C ARG A 39 -3.63 11.51 11.04
N ARG A 40 -3.94 11.55 12.33
CA ARG A 40 -4.99 10.73 12.92
C ARG A 40 -6.34 11.14 12.36
N LEU A 41 -7.11 10.16 11.89
CA LEU A 41 -8.48 10.36 11.47
C LEU A 41 -9.39 10.33 12.70
N THR A 42 -10.25 11.34 12.83
CA THR A 42 -11.31 11.35 13.83
C THR A 42 -12.50 10.59 13.25
N LEU A 43 -12.79 9.42 13.81
CA LEU A 43 -13.98 8.66 13.46
C LEU A 43 -15.20 9.15 14.27
N PRO A 44 -16.40 9.14 13.68
CA PRO A 44 -17.65 9.22 14.41
C PRO A 44 -17.74 8.17 15.54
N ASN A 45 -18.50 8.46 16.61
CA ASN A 45 -18.56 7.59 17.79
C ASN A 45 -19.10 6.18 17.48
N ASP A 46 -20.07 6.07 16.57
CA ASP A 46 -20.62 4.81 16.06
C ASP A 46 -19.61 3.98 15.25
N GLN A 47 -18.55 4.61 14.75
CA GLN A 47 -17.46 3.97 14.01
C GLN A 47 -16.19 3.81 14.86
N SER A 48 -16.08 4.44 16.03
CA SER A 48 -14.95 4.23 16.97
C SER A 48 -15.22 3.03 17.88
N LEU A 49 -15.33 1.84 17.29
CA LEU A 49 -15.69 0.63 18.03
C LEU A 49 -14.63 0.24 19.07
N ARG A 50 -15.11 -0.42 20.13
CA ARG A 50 -14.29 -1.16 21.09
C ARG A 50 -14.72 -2.61 21.05
N THR A 51 -13.74 -3.52 21.09
CA THR A 51 -13.99 -4.96 21.16
C THR A 51 -13.57 -5.47 22.53
N ASP A 52 -14.50 -6.08 23.26
CA ASP A 52 -14.22 -6.72 24.53
C ASP A 52 -13.22 -7.87 24.34
N ILE A 53 -12.31 -8.05 25.30
CA ILE A 53 -11.57 -9.30 25.40
C ILE A 53 -12.56 -10.42 25.81
N PRO A 54 -12.43 -11.64 25.27
CA PRO A 54 -13.44 -12.68 25.50
C PRO A 54 -13.41 -13.28 26.92
N GLN A 55 -12.34 -13.05 27.67
CA GLN A 55 -12.12 -13.59 29.02
C GLN A 55 -11.04 -12.79 29.74
N ASP A 56 -10.95 -12.97 31.07
CA ASP A 56 -9.86 -12.40 31.86
C ASP A 56 -8.51 -12.95 31.41
N VAL A 57 -7.49 -12.08 31.33
CA VAL A 57 -6.14 -12.47 30.91
C VAL A 57 -5.16 -12.19 32.06
N PRO A 58 -4.73 -13.23 32.81
CA PRO A 58 -3.73 -13.05 33.87
C PRO A 58 -2.36 -12.65 33.29
N PRO A 59 -1.41 -12.21 34.13
CA PRO A 59 0.00 -12.06 33.73
C PRO A 59 0.51 -13.29 32.98
N ASP A 60 1.28 -13.05 31.92
CA ASP A 60 1.78 -14.03 30.94
C ASP A 60 0.72 -14.76 30.11
N GLY A 61 -0.57 -14.55 30.39
CA GLY A 61 -1.68 -15.11 29.63
C GLY A 61 -1.75 -14.58 28.20
N THR A 62 -2.35 -15.38 27.31
CA THR A 62 -2.57 -15.02 25.91
C THR A 62 -4.05 -15.18 25.56
N VAL A 63 -4.58 -14.29 24.72
CA VAL A 63 -5.97 -14.35 24.26
C VAL A 63 -6.06 -13.96 22.79
N THR A 64 -6.99 -14.58 22.07
CA THR A 64 -7.36 -14.19 20.69
C THR A 64 -8.65 -13.40 20.74
N ILE A 65 -8.61 -12.17 20.22
CA ILE A 65 -9.72 -11.23 20.16
C ILE A 65 -10.21 -11.14 18.72
N HIS A 66 -11.50 -11.33 18.49
CA HIS A 66 -12.12 -11.13 17.18
C HIS A 66 -12.47 -9.65 16.99
N ALA A 67 -11.46 -8.84 16.66
CA ALA A 67 -11.54 -7.38 16.62
C ALA A 67 -12.55 -6.91 15.57
N ARG A 68 -13.55 -6.13 15.99
CA ARG A 68 -14.50 -5.45 15.09
C ARG A 68 -13.98 -4.07 14.74
N ILE A 69 -13.74 -3.84 13.46
CA ILE A 69 -13.13 -2.60 12.95
C ILE A 69 -14.07 -2.02 11.90
N ALA A 70 -14.69 -0.87 12.20
CA ALA A 70 -15.45 -0.09 11.25
C ALA A 70 -14.48 0.69 10.37
N LEU A 71 -14.54 0.44 9.08
CA LEU A 71 -13.67 1.08 8.10
C LEU A 71 -14.16 2.51 7.80
N PRO A 72 -13.25 3.47 7.60
CA PRO A 72 -13.61 4.84 7.19
C PRO A 72 -14.60 4.85 6.02
N ALA A 73 -15.53 5.81 6.05
CA ALA A 73 -16.50 6.02 4.97
C ALA A 73 -15.86 6.52 3.66
N GLU A 74 -14.68 7.14 3.77
CA GLU A 74 -13.88 7.51 2.61
C GLU A 74 -12.97 6.35 2.19
N ALA A 75 -13.09 5.96 0.92
CA ALA A 75 -12.12 5.08 0.29
C ALA A 75 -10.72 5.72 0.30
N GLY A 76 -9.71 4.89 0.43
CA GLY A 76 -8.33 5.33 0.49
C GLY A 76 -7.49 4.43 1.37
N ASN A 77 -6.23 4.81 1.51
CA ASN A 77 -5.27 4.03 2.26
C ASN A 77 -5.09 4.61 3.66
N TYR A 78 -5.08 3.74 4.65
CA TYR A 78 -4.96 4.10 6.04
C TYR A 78 -3.91 3.21 6.72
N THR A 79 -3.21 3.79 7.69
CA THR A 79 -2.54 2.99 8.70
C THR A 79 -3.54 2.72 9.81
N LEU A 80 -3.87 1.45 10.02
CA LEU A 80 -4.60 0.96 11.18
C LEU A 80 -3.61 0.77 12.32
N GLU A 81 -3.84 1.44 13.44
CA GLU A 81 -3.15 1.23 14.72
C GLU A 81 -4.13 0.55 15.67
N LEU A 82 -3.79 -0.65 16.13
CA LEU A 82 -4.54 -1.40 17.14
C LEU A 82 -3.80 -1.25 18.48
N ASP A 83 -4.54 -0.87 19.52
CA ASP A 83 -4.02 -0.67 20.85
C ASP A 83 -5.02 -1.15 21.91
N LEU A 84 -4.50 -1.69 23.01
CA LEU A 84 -5.30 -2.11 24.15
C LEU A 84 -5.62 -0.89 25.01
N VAL A 85 -6.81 -0.86 25.59
CA VAL A 85 -7.28 0.22 26.45
C VAL A 85 -7.90 -0.35 27.71
N GLN A 86 -7.57 0.26 28.85
CA GLN A 86 -8.37 0.11 30.06
C GLN A 86 -9.37 1.26 30.07
N GLU A 87 -10.65 0.94 29.89
CA GLU A 87 -11.70 1.95 29.73
C GLU A 87 -11.74 2.92 30.92
N GLY A 88 -11.80 4.22 30.62
CA GLY A 88 -11.78 5.29 31.62
C GLY A 88 -10.44 5.53 32.33
N VAL A 89 -9.38 4.79 31.97
CA VAL A 89 -8.06 4.89 32.63
C VAL A 89 -6.97 5.31 31.65
N THR A 90 -6.55 4.42 30.73
CA THR A 90 -5.41 4.68 29.85
C THR A 90 -5.40 3.75 28.64
N TRP A 91 -4.83 4.26 27.54
CA TRP A 91 -4.36 3.42 26.46
C TRP A 91 -2.99 2.82 26.81
N PHE A 92 -2.70 1.62 26.31
CA PHE A 92 -1.46 0.94 26.61
C PHE A 92 -0.25 1.61 25.96
N LYS A 93 -0.41 2.20 24.77
CA LYS A 93 0.62 3.05 24.15
C LYS A 93 1.07 4.21 25.03
N GLN A 94 0.16 4.79 25.83
CA GLN A 94 0.51 5.87 26.77
C GLN A 94 1.40 5.37 27.91
N GLN A 95 1.39 4.07 28.18
CA GLN A 95 2.27 3.37 29.12
C GLN A 95 3.45 2.69 28.41
N HIS A 96 3.81 3.15 27.20
CA HIS A 96 4.93 2.66 26.39
C HIS A 96 4.82 1.20 25.90
N SER A 97 3.60 0.63 25.89
CA SER A 97 3.37 -0.68 25.27
C SER A 97 3.46 -0.58 23.74
N PRO A 98 4.03 -1.59 23.04
CA PRO A 98 4.03 -1.61 21.58
C PRO A 98 2.61 -1.78 21.03
N VAL A 99 2.29 -1.04 19.98
CA VAL A 99 1.04 -1.15 19.23
C VAL A 99 1.21 -1.99 17.98
N LEU A 100 0.13 -2.64 17.54
CA LEU A 100 0.12 -3.33 16.25
C LEU A 100 -0.30 -2.35 15.17
N THR A 101 0.57 -2.12 14.18
CA THR A 101 0.25 -1.31 13.01
C THR A 101 0.14 -2.15 11.74
N ARG A 102 -0.89 -1.88 10.95
CA ARG A 102 -1.13 -2.53 9.65
C ARG A 102 -1.58 -1.50 8.62
N TRP A 103 -1.13 -1.72 7.40
CA TRP A 103 -1.56 -0.91 6.26
C TRP A 103 -2.85 -1.53 5.71
N LEU A 104 -3.85 -0.69 5.47
CA LEU A 104 -5.15 -1.09 4.96
C LEU A 104 -5.55 -0.18 3.81
N THR A 105 -6.00 -0.77 2.71
CA THR A 105 -6.72 -0.07 1.65
C THR A 105 -8.21 -0.27 1.89
N VAL A 106 -8.94 0.83 2.06
CA VAL A 106 -10.39 0.86 2.12
C VAL A 106 -10.90 1.17 0.73
N GLU A 107 -11.59 0.23 0.12
CA GLU A 107 -12.16 0.40 -1.22
C GLU A 107 -13.52 1.07 -1.16
N ALA A 108 -13.89 1.85 -2.19
CA ALA A 108 -15.21 2.44 -2.28
C ALA A 108 -16.28 1.36 -2.36
N ALA A 109 -17.39 1.54 -1.64
CA ALA A 109 -18.59 0.74 -1.90
C ALA A 109 -18.96 0.88 -3.39
N PRO A 110 -19.33 -0.19 -4.11
CA PRO A 110 -19.72 -0.06 -5.51
C PRO A 110 -20.95 0.84 -5.52
N ARG A 111 -20.91 1.93 -6.31
CA ARG A 111 -22.09 2.77 -6.51
C ARG A 111 -23.05 1.91 -7.32
N GLY A 112 -24.12 1.42 -6.69
CA GLY A 112 -25.09 0.55 -7.35
C GLY A 112 -25.67 1.24 -8.58
N GLU A 113 -25.30 0.76 -9.76
CA GLU A 113 -26.16 0.86 -10.93
C GLU A 113 -27.21 -0.24 -10.80
N ALA A 114 -28.46 0.16 -10.97
CA ALA A 114 -29.59 -0.75 -10.95
C ALA A 114 -29.55 -1.70 -12.16
N VAL A 115 -30.14 -2.87 -11.94
CA VAL A 115 -30.78 -3.82 -12.88
C VAL A 115 -30.05 -5.16 -13.06
N GLY A 116 -30.80 -6.23 -12.78
CA GLY A 116 -30.70 -7.52 -13.46
C GLY A 116 -30.45 -8.72 -12.54
N GLU A 117 -31.51 -9.44 -12.20
CA GLU A 117 -31.47 -10.74 -11.55
C GLU A 117 -30.72 -11.79 -12.38
N GLY A 118 -30.01 -12.70 -11.70
CA GLY A 118 -29.64 -14.00 -12.26
C GLY A 118 -28.15 -14.30 -12.31
N GLU A 119 -27.79 -15.35 -11.57
CA GLU A 119 -26.66 -16.27 -11.80
C GLU A 119 -25.33 -16.04 -11.06
N THR A 120 -25.15 -16.95 -10.08
CA THR A 120 -23.93 -17.61 -9.61
C THR A 120 -22.75 -16.75 -9.15
N VAL A 121 -22.60 -16.73 -7.83
CA VAL A 121 -21.43 -16.24 -7.09
C VAL A 121 -20.24 -17.17 -7.38
N GLU A 122 -19.31 -16.72 -8.22
CA GLU A 122 -17.99 -17.33 -8.36
C GLU A 122 -16.93 -16.40 -7.74
N GLU A 123 -16.31 -16.93 -6.69
CA GLU A 123 -15.08 -16.54 -5.99
C GLU A 123 -14.71 -15.06 -5.78
N ALA A 124 -14.71 -14.69 -4.49
CA ALA A 124 -14.01 -13.54 -3.95
C ALA A 124 -12.49 -13.59 -4.26
N LEU A 125 -12.00 -12.61 -5.03
CA LEU A 125 -10.56 -12.40 -5.23
C LEU A 125 -10.09 -11.15 -4.47
N LEU A 126 -9.31 -11.38 -3.41
CA LEU A 126 -8.43 -10.43 -2.69
C LEU A 126 -7.32 -9.88 -3.66
N PRO A 127 -6.29 -9.16 -3.15
CA PRO A 127 -6.14 -7.73 -2.86
C PRO A 127 -5.82 -6.86 -4.10
N VAL A 128 -6.13 -5.54 -4.09
CA VAL A 128 -5.69 -4.61 -5.18
C VAL A 128 -4.16 -4.60 -5.22
N PRO A 129 -3.55 -5.10 -6.32
CA PRO A 129 -2.11 -5.20 -6.39
C PRO A 129 -1.49 -3.80 -6.42
N LEU A 130 -0.33 -3.63 -5.77
CA LEU A 130 0.43 -2.37 -5.74
C LEU A 130 0.68 -1.80 -7.15
N PHE A 131 0.72 -2.69 -8.14
CA PHE A 131 0.84 -2.39 -9.55
C PHE A 131 0.11 -3.45 -10.38
N LEU A 132 -0.36 -3.06 -11.56
CA LEU A 132 -0.79 -4.00 -12.58
C LEU A 132 0.43 -4.46 -13.40
N ASP A 133 0.74 -5.75 -13.40
CA ASP A 133 1.81 -6.29 -14.25
C ASP A 133 1.34 -6.44 -15.69
N ILE A 134 1.93 -5.63 -16.57
CA ILE A 134 1.69 -5.66 -18.02
C ILE A 134 2.97 -5.96 -18.79
N SER A 135 4.05 -6.37 -18.11
CA SER A 135 5.39 -6.54 -18.70
C SER A 135 5.41 -7.54 -19.86
N ASN A 136 4.50 -8.52 -19.86
CA ASN A 136 4.32 -9.52 -20.91
C ASN A 136 3.40 -9.08 -22.06
N ARG A 137 2.73 -7.93 -21.94
CA ARG A 137 1.78 -7.40 -22.94
C ARG A 137 2.37 -6.28 -23.80
N LEU A 138 3.53 -5.74 -23.40
CA LEU A 138 4.16 -4.62 -24.09
C LEU A 138 5.06 -5.10 -25.24
N PRO A 139 5.11 -4.35 -26.36
CA PRO A 139 5.94 -4.71 -27.50
C PRO A 139 7.42 -4.63 -27.15
N ARG A 140 8.18 -5.64 -27.58
CA ARG A 140 9.62 -5.77 -27.41
C ARG A 140 10.28 -5.99 -28.77
N LYS A 141 11.42 -5.35 -29.00
CA LYS A 141 12.26 -5.51 -30.21
C LYS A 141 13.45 -6.42 -29.98
N ALA A 142 13.96 -6.46 -28.74
CA ALA A 142 15.08 -7.30 -28.35
C ALA A 142 14.86 -7.83 -26.92
N ILE A 143 15.72 -8.74 -26.49
CA ILE A 143 15.76 -9.27 -25.13
C ILE A 143 16.48 -8.25 -24.24
N TYR A 144 15.97 -8.01 -23.04
CA TYR A 144 16.64 -7.17 -22.05
C TYR A 144 17.87 -7.89 -21.49
N ALA A 145 18.92 -7.13 -21.19
CA ALA A 145 20.00 -7.65 -20.36
C ALA A 145 19.48 -7.96 -18.95
N ARG A 146 20.25 -8.72 -18.17
CA ARG A 146 19.87 -9.16 -16.82
C ARG A 146 20.92 -8.72 -15.80
N ARG A 147 20.49 -8.26 -14.63
CA ARG A 147 21.32 -7.95 -13.46
C ARG A 147 21.00 -8.83 -12.25
N SER A 148 21.94 -8.92 -11.31
CA SER A 148 21.66 -9.38 -9.95
C SER A 148 20.88 -8.31 -9.17
N MET A 149 20.00 -8.73 -8.26
CA MET A 149 19.29 -7.80 -7.37
C MET A 149 20.25 -7.04 -6.44
N SER A 150 21.43 -7.58 -6.14
CA SER A 150 22.47 -6.89 -5.36
C SER A 150 23.14 -5.72 -6.10
N GLN A 151 22.98 -5.61 -7.43
CA GLN A 151 23.50 -4.49 -8.21
C GLN A 151 22.60 -3.25 -8.15
N VAL A 152 21.37 -3.39 -7.65
CA VAL A 152 20.43 -2.28 -7.55
C VAL A 152 20.81 -1.37 -6.39
N GLN A 153 21.14 -0.13 -6.71
CA GLN A 153 21.57 0.89 -5.74
C GLN A 153 20.65 2.11 -5.70
N HIS A 154 19.84 2.31 -6.76
CA HIS A 154 19.05 3.51 -6.93
C HIS A 154 17.60 3.23 -7.33
N ILE A 155 16.71 4.12 -6.92
CA ILE A 155 15.38 4.29 -7.52
C ILE A 155 15.47 5.56 -8.34
N VAL A 156 15.22 5.47 -9.64
CA VAL A 156 15.36 6.58 -10.59
C VAL A 156 13.97 7.05 -11.00
N ILE A 157 13.65 8.30 -10.65
CA ILE A 157 12.40 8.95 -11.01
C ILE A 157 12.61 9.71 -12.31
N SER A 158 11.66 9.58 -13.22
CA SER A 158 11.67 10.33 -14.48
C SER A 158 10.24 10.61 -14.92
N HIS A 159 10.08 11.29 -16.05
CA HIS A 159 8.79 11.43 -16.71
C HIS A 159 8.88 10.98 -18.16
N THR A 160 7.76 10.53 -18.73
CA THR A 160 7.77 10.03 -20.11
C THR A 160 8.02 11.12 -21.14
N GLY A 161 7.76 12.39 -20.78
CA GLY A 161 7.89 13.54 -21.69
C GLY A 161 6.83 13.53 -22.81
N ALA A 162 5.95 12.54 -22.80
CA ALA A 162 4.87 12.35 -23.76
C ALA A 162 3.57 12.95 -23.23
N ASN A 163 2.57 13.08 -24.12
CA ASN A 163 1.21 13.38 -23.69
C ASN A 163 0.73 12.28 -22.72
N PRO A 164 0.10 12.65 -21.59
CA PRO A 164 -0.29 11.70 -20.56
C PRO A 164 -1.35 10.68 -20.97
N HIS A 165 -2.04 10.87 -22.10
CA HIS A 165 -3.00 9.91 -22.65
C HIS A 165 -2.38 8.93 -23.64
N VAL A 166 -1.06 9.01 -23.87
CA VAL A 166 -0.36 8.07 -24.74
C VAL A 166 -0.29 6.70 -24.08
N GLY A 167 -0.80 5.68 -24.78
CA GLY A 167 -0.72 4.29 -24.34
C GLY A 167 0.72 3.79 -24.16
N LEU A 168 0.93 2.94 -23.16
CA LEU A 168 2.24 2.37 -22.83
C LEU A 168 2.82 1.50 -23.97
N ASP A 169 1.97 0.91 -24.81
CA ASP A 169 2.40 0.19 -26.01
C ASP A 169 3.09 1.12 -27.03
N ARG A 170 2.57 2.34 -27.19
CA ARG A 170 3.17 3.35 -28.09
C ARG A 170 4.49 3.89 -27.54
N ILE A 171 4.60 4.04 -26.22
CA ILE A 171 5.86 4.38 -25.55
C ILE A 171 6.89 3.28 -25.78
N ALA A 172 6.53 2.02 -25.54
CA ALA A 172 7.39 0.87 -25.77
C ALA A 172 7.88 0.77 -27.23
N ARG A 173 6.99 0.94 -28.22
CA ARG A 173 7.39 1.00 -29.65
C ARG A 173 8.32 2.16 -29.95
N THR A 174 8.13 3.30 -29.29
CA THR A 174 8.97 4.47 -29.51
C THR A 174 10.38 4.24 -28.96
N HIS A 175 10.51 3.71 -27.75
CA HIS A 175 11.82 3.32 -27.21
C HIS A 175 12.50 2.25 -28.07
N ALA A 176 11.75 1.27 -28.57
CA ALA A 176 12.28 0.28 -29.51
C ALA A 176 12.83 0.89 -30.82
N ARG A 177 12.20 1.95 -31.32
CA ARG A 177 12.71 2.72 -32.47
C ARG A 177 13.98 3.51 -32.13
N HIS A 178 14.13 3.93 -30.87
CA HIS A 178 15.34 4.60 -30.37
C HIS A 178 16.47 3.66 -29.97
N GLY A 179 16.34 2.35 -30.25
CA GLY A 179 17.42 1.37 -30.05
C GLY A 179 17.31 0.55 -28.77
N TYR A 180 16.30 0.79 -27.94
CA TYR A 180 16.09 0.00 -26.72
C TYR A 180 15.41 -1.36 -27.01
N PRO A 181 15.52 -2.35 -26.11
CA PRO A 181 14.78 -3.61 -26.21
C PRO A 181 13.26 -3.45 -26.14
N GLY A 182 12.78 -2.37 -25.52
CA GLY A 182 11.38 -2.00 -25.38
C GLY A 182 11.26 -0.79 -24.45
N ILE A 183 10.19 -0.72 -23.65
CA ILE A 183 10.05 0.33 -22.62
C ILE A 183 11.19 0.26 -21.58
N VAL A 184 11.80 1.40 -21.25
CA VAL A 184 13.03 1.40 -20.41
C VAL A 184 12.73 1.45 -18.92
N TYR A 185 11.46 1.66 -18.56
CA TYR A 185 11.01 1.80 -17.19
C TYR A 185 10.61 0.42 -16.62
N GLN A 186 10.90 0.18 -15.34
CA GLN A 186 10.35 -0.96 -14.60
C GLN A 186 8.92 -0.67 -14.15
N PHE A 187 8.64 0.59 -13.82
CA PHE A 187 7.31 1.04 -13.44
C PHE A 187 6.92 2.32 -14.17
N VAL A 188 5.63 2.43 -14.48
CA VAL A 188 5.01 3.67 -14.96
C VAL A 188 3.81 4.01 -14.10
N VAL A 189 3.70 5.25 -13.66
CA VAL A 189 2.58 5.74 -12.84
C VAL A 189 1.72 6.68 -13.69
N ALA A 190 0.44 6.35 -13.85
CA ALA A 190 -0.52 7.18 -14.58
C ALA A 190 -1.01 8.38 -13.75
N ARG A 191 -1.66 9.34 -14.40
CA ARG A 191 -2.16 10.58 -13.75
C ARG A 191 -3.16 10.31 -12.62
N ASP A 192 -3.91 9.21 -12.71
CA ASP A 192 -4.89 8.77 -11.70
C ASP A 192 -4.25 8.02 -10.52
N GLY A 193 -2.94 7.76 -10.56
CA GLY A 193 -2.21 7.01 -9.55
C GLY A 193 -2.15 5.50 -9.80
N GLN A 194 -2.69 4.99 -10.92
CA GLN A 194 -2.48 3.59 -11.28
C GLN A 194 -1.00 3.34 -11.58
N VAL A 195 -0.42 2.35 -10.92
CA VAL A 195 0.94 1.90 -11.15
C VAL A 195 0.92 0.70 -12.10
N PHE A 196 1.76 0.73 -13.12
CA PHE A 196 1.97 -0.37 -14.05
C PHE A 196 3.40 -0.89 -13.89
N ARG A 197 3.56 -2.20 -13.76
CA ARG A 197 4.86 -2.85 -13.91
C ARG A 197 5.06 -3.20 -15.38
N THR A 198 6.12 -2.65 -15.97
CA THR A 198 6.35 -2.67 -17.42
C THR A 198 7.55 -3.53 -17.83
N SER A 199 8.44 -3.85 -16.90
CA SER A 199 9.52 -4.83 -17.04
C SER A 199 9.84 -5.50 -15.69
N GLN A 200 10.59 -6.60 -15.72
CA GLN A 200 11.05 -7.27 -14.49
C GLN A 200 12.14 -6.45 -13.79
N LEU A 201 12.35 -6.66 -12.49
CA LEU A 201 13.32 -5.85 -11.72
C LEU A 201 14.76 -6.15 -12.13
N GLU A 202 15.01 -7.34 -12.65
CA GLU A 202 16.30 -7.79 -13.15
C GLU A 202 16.55 -7.37 -14.61
N GLU A 203 15.51 -6.91 -15.34
CA GLU A 203 15.64 -6.52 -16.75
C GLU A 203 16.32 -5.15 -16.86
N VAL A 204 17.42 -5.10 -17.62
CA VAL A 204 18.23 -3.92 -17.88
C VAL A 204 18.04 -3.51 -19.34
N ALA A 205 17.54 -2.30 -19.57
CA ALA A 205 17.26 -1.78 -20.90
C ALA A 205 18.51 -1.28 -21.64
N GLN A 206 19.49 -0.76 -20.90
CA GLN A 206 20.77 -0.30 -21.43
C GLN A 206 21.92 -0.67 -20.46
N PRO A 207 22.75 -1.68 -20.78
CA PRO A 207 23.95 -1.97 -20.00
C PRO A 207 24.90 -0.76 -19.92
N ASP A 208 25.77 -0.75 -18.90
CA ASP A 208 26.80 0.27 -18.66
C ASP A 208 26.27 1.68 -18.32
N GLN A 209 24.96 1.83 -18.19
CA GLN A 209 24.32 3.06 -17.72
C GLN A 209 23.85 2.90 -16.28
N ILE A 210 24.32 3.76 -15.36
CA ILE A 210 23.98 3.67 -13.92
C ILE A 210 22.46 3.67 -13.71
N TRP A 211 21.71 4.53 -14.41
CA TRP A 211 20.26 4.60 -14.28
C TRP A 211 19.55 3.31 -14.73
N SER A 212 20.11 2.56 -15.67
CA SER A 212 19.49 1.32 -16.19
C SER A 212 20.03 0.06 -15.52
N GLU A 213 21.34 -0.03 -15.25
CA GLU A 213 21.98 -1.20 -14.69
C GLU A 213 21.85 -1.23 -13.17
N GLN A 214 22.00 -0.09 -12.49
CA GLN A 214 21.94 0.02 -11.03
C GLN A 214 20.64 0.68 -10.53
N GLY A 215 19.78 1.13 -11.44
CA GLY A 215 18.53 1.83 -11.13
C GLY A 215 17.26 0.99 -11.38
N VAL A 216 16.29 1.12 -10.48
CA VAL A 216 14.88 0.78 -10.75
C VAL A 216 14.19 2.04 -11.26
N ASN A 217 13.80 2.03 -12.53
CA ASN A 217 13.26 3.20 -13.22
C ASN A 217 11.75 3.30 -13.04
N ILE A 218 11.31 4.41 -12.47
CA ILE A 218 9.90 4.78 -12.30
C ILE A 218 9.66 6.02 -13.17
N ALA A 219 8.76 5.91 -14.16
CA ALA A 219 8.34 7.05 -14.95
C ALA A 219 6.94 7.52 -14.55
N LEU A 220 6.78 8.83 -14.36
CA LEU A 220 5.47 9.45 -14.28
C LEU A 220 4.99 9.74 -15.71
N LEU A 221 3.79 9.25 -16.05
CA LEU A 221 3.18 9.47 -17.36
C LEU A 221 2.79 10.95 -17.52
N GLY A 222 3.47 11.65 -18.43
CA GLY A 222 3.26 13.06 -18.70
C GLY A 222 4.54 13.82 -19.04
N ASN A 223 4.39 15.12 -19.30
CA ASN A 223 5.50 16.05 -19.50
C ASN A 223 5.47 17.12 -18.40
N PHE A 224 6.34 16.97 -17.41
CA PHE A 224 6.35 17.85 -16.23
C PHE A 224 7.39 18.97 -16.31
N SER A 225 7.92 19.25 -17.50
CA SER A 225 8.68 20.50 -17.75
C SER A 225 7.75 21.73 -17.82
N THR A 226 6.43 21.52 -17.82
CA THR A 226 5.42 22.59 -18.03
C THR A 226 4.28 22.58 -17.01
N GLU A 227 3.92 21.42 -16.46
CA GLU A 227 2.85 21.24 -15.46
C GLU A 227 3.39 20.35 -14.33
N ALA A 228 2.94 20.55 -13.09
CA ALA A 228 3.28 19.63 -12.00
C ALA A 228 2.49 18.31 -12.12
N PRO A 229 3.02 17.16 -11.66
CA PRO A 229 2.26 15.92 -11.60
C PRO A 229 1.05 16.04 -10.65
N PRO A 230 -0.10 15.43 -10.97
CA PRO A 230 -1.24 15.37 -10.07
C PRO A 230 -0.89 14.70 -8.73
N VAL A 231 -1.57 15.11 -7.66
CA VAL A 231 -1.35 14.59 -6.30
C VAL A 231 -1.49 13.06 -6.25
N ALA A 232 -2.48 12.49 -6.95
CA ALA A 232 -2.68 11.03 -6.99
C ALA A 232 -1.46 10.29 -7.58
N GLN A 233 -0.85 10.86 -8.63
CA GLN A 233 0.36 10.33 -9.25
C GLN A 233 1.57 10.45 -8.32
N LEU A 234 1.72 11.58 -7.61
CA LEU A 234 2.79 11.77 -6.62
C LEU A 234 2.64 10.81 -5.42
N ASP A 235 1.44 10.65 -4.88
CA ASP A 235 1.14 9.75 -3.78
C ASP A 235 1.44 8.29 -4.15
N ALA A 236 1.03 7.87 -5.34
CA ALA A 236 1.32 6.54 -5.87
C ALA A 236 2.82 6.32 -6.06
N THR A 237 3.54 7.28 -6.66
CA THR A 237 5.00 7.23 -6.79
C THR A 237 5.67 7.13 -5.43
N GLY A 238 5.27 7.94 -4.45
CA GLY A 238 5.85 7.92 -3.10
C GLY A 238 5.67 6.58 -2.40
N ARG A 239 4.48 5.96 -2.52
CA ARG A 239 4.20 4.62 -1.99
C ARG A 239 5.05 3.55 -2.67
N LEU A 240 5.17 3.62 -3.99
CA LEU A 240 5.99 2.69 -4.77
C LEU A 240 7.47 2.82 -4.38
N CYS A 241 7.98 4.04 -4.21
CA CYS A 241 9.35 4.30 -3.76
C CYS A 241 9.59 3.70 -2.37
N ALA A 242 8.67 3.93 -1.42
CA ALA A 242 8.78 3.37 -0.07
C ALA A 242 8.78 1.83 -0.09
N TRP A 243 7.91 1.21 -0.89
CA TRP A 243 7.86 -0.24 -1.05
C TRP A 243 9.15 -0.79 -1.68
N LEU A 244 9.64 -0.19 -2.76
CA LEU A 244 10.89 -0.60 -3.41
C LEU A 244 12.08 -0.43 -2.47
N ALA A 245 12.17 0.71 -1.78
CA ALA A 245 13.28 0.97 -0.87
C ALA A 245 13.34 -0.05 0.27
N HIS A 246 12.19 -0.38 0.86
CA HIS A 246 12.11 -1.41 1.89
C HIS A 246 12.52 -2.80 1.37
N ASN A 247 11.98 -3.23 0.23
CA ASN A 247 12.23 -4.58 -0.29
C ASN A 247 13.64 -4.77 -0.87
N LEU A 248 14.27 -3.68 -1.30
CA LEU A 248 15.62 -3.69 -1.88
C LEU A 248 16.71 -3.28 -0.87
N GLY A 249 16.33 -2.97 0.38
CA GLY A 249 17.26 -2.50 1.40
C GLY A 249 17.90 -1.14 1.07
N LEU A 250 17.21 -0.31 0.29
CA LEU A 250 17.67 1.02 -0.10
C LEU A 250 17.23 2.07 0.93
N ARG A 251 18.04 3.12 1.05
CA ARG A 251 17.74 4.26 1.92
C ARG A 251 17.06 5.37 1.12
N PRO A 252 16.38 6.34 1.77
CA PRO A 252 15.74 7.45 1.06
C PRO A 252 16.69 8.24 0.15
N GLU A 253 17.97 8.33 0.49
CA GLU A 253 18.99 9.05 -0.29
C GLU A 253 19.35 8.33 -1.61
N SER A 254 18.95 7.06 -1.75
CA SER A 254 19.11 6.29 -2.99
C SER A 254 18.04 6.64 -4.05
N ILE A 255 17.05 7.47 -3.70
CA ILE A 255 16.02 7.93 -4.63
C ILE A 255 16.55 9.20 -5.32
N ILE A 256 16.71 9.12 -6.64
CA ILE A 256 17.21 10.20 -7.50
C ILE A 256 16.19 10.51 -8.60
N GLY A 257 16.18 11.72 -9.14
CA GLY A 257 15.29 12.15 -10.20
C GLY A 257 15.91 13.16 -11.14
#